data_AF-A0A356K9V4-F1
#
_entry.id   AF-A0A356K9V4-F1
#
_cell.length_a   1.000
_cell.length_b   1.000
_cell.length_c   1.000
_cell.angle_alpha   90.00
_cell.angle_beta   90.00
_cell.angle_gamma   90.00
#
_symmetry.space_group_name_H-M   'P 1'
#
loop_
_entity.id
_entity.type
_entity.pdbx_description
1 polymer ?
#
loop_
_entity_poly.entity_id
_entity_poly.type
_entity_poly.pdbx_seq_one_letter_code
_entity_poly.pdbx_strand_id
1 'polypeptide(L)'
;MVDQVLDYIRDRRDWCVHLSLLRPHPPWVAPEPYNRMYQPNDLPPIARAKDLESERAQHPYLDYLLQQKHFRCPDDEKKLRRLQSSYFGLMTEVDHNLGRLFDALKASGEWSNTLIIFSSDHGEQMGDHWL
;
A
#
# COMPACT_ATOMS: atom_id res chain seq x y z
N MET A 1 -4.44 -8.71 12.99
CA MET A 1 -5.79 -8.23 12.61
C MET A 1 -6.59 -9.33 11.92
N VAL A 2 -6.06 -9.97 10.87
CA VAL A 2 -6.76 -11.10 10.23
C VAL A 2 -7.05 -12.25 11.20
N ASP A 3 -6.11 -12.62 12.07
CA ASP A 3 -6.34 -13.69 13.06
C ASP A 3 -7.54 -13.40 13.97
N GLN A 4 -7.69 -12.15 14.42
CA GLN A 4 -8.82 -11.73 15.24
C GLN A 4 -10.15 -11.79 14.49
N VAL A 5 -10.15 -11.50 13.19
CA VAL A 5 -11.34 -11.68 12.33
C VAL A 5 -11.67 -13.17 12.19
N LEU A 6 -10.67 -14.01 11.94
CA LEU A 6 -10.85 -15.46 11.82
C LEU A 6 -11.42 -16.08 13.10
N ASP A 7 -10.95 -15.63 14.26
CA ASP A 7 -11.50 -16.08 15.55
C ASP A 7 -12.91 -15.53 15.77
N TYR A 8 -13.20 -14.29 15.35
CA TYR A 8 -14.52 -13.69 15.47
C TYR A 8 -15.59 -14.41 14.65
N ILE A 9 -15.26 -14.81 13.40
CA ILE A 9 -16.22 -15.46 12.49
C ILE A 9 -16.48 -16.93 12.83
N ARG A 10 -15.52 -17.63 13.47
CA ARG A 10 -15.54 -19.10 13.63
C ARG A 10 -16.83 -19.65 14.25
N ASP A 11 -17.35 -18.97 15.26
CA ASP A 11 -18.49 -19.43 16.05
C ASP A 11 -19.77 -18.61 15.79
N ARG A 12 -19.82 -17.86 14.68
CA ARG A 12 -20.93 -16.96 14.35
C ARG A 12 -21.54 -17.32 13.01
N ARG A 13 -22.86 -17.42 12.98
CA ARG A 13 -23.64 -17.70 11.77
C ARG A 13 -23.94 -16.43 10.96
N ASP A 14 -24.16 -15.31 11.65
CA ASP A 14 -24.40 -13.99 11.05
C ASP A 14 -23.38 -13.00 11.60
N TRP A 15 -22.67 -12.32 10.71
CA TRP A 15 -21.61 -11.39 11.09
C TRP A 15 -21.51 -10.22 10.10
N CYS A 16 -20.98 -9.10 10.60
CA CYS A 16 -20.54 -7.97 9.81
C CYS A 16 -19.17 -7.58 10.36
N VAL A 17 -18.17 -7.50 9.48
CA VAL A 17 -16.79 -7.20 9.84
C VAL A 17 -16.31 -6.01 9.03
N HIS A 18 -15.83 -4.98 9.73
CA HIS A 18 -15.05 -3.92 9.12
C HIS A 18 -13.56 -4.17 9.44
N LEU A 19 -12.83 -4.68 8.46
CA LEU A 19 -11.40 -4.96 8.57
C LEU A 19 -10.62 -3.84 7.87
N SER A 20 -9.98 -2.97 8.66
CA SER A 20 -9.07 -1.94 8.16
C SER A 20 -7.64 -2.41 8.35
N LEU A 21 -6.94 -2.71 7.25
CA LEU A 21 -5.52 -3.05 7.28
C LEU A 21 -4.70 -1.78 7.11
N LEU A 22 -3.85 -1.46 8.10
CA LEU A 22 -3.07 -0.22 8.10
C LEU A 22 -2.00 -0.20 6.99
N ARG A 23 -1.43 -1.34 6.64
CA ARG A 23 -0.41 -1.41 5.59
C ARG A 23 -1.06 -1.17 4.22
N PRO A 24 -0.38 -0.47 3.29
CA PRO A 24 1.04 -0.09 3.29
C PRO A 24 1.35 1.33 3.82
N HIS A 25 0.59 1.87 4.78
CA HIS A 25 0.85 3.19 5.38
C HIS A 25 2.26 3.28 6.01
N PRO A 26 2.90 4.48 5.97
CA PRO A 26 4.13 4.76 6.71
C PRO A 26 4.10 4.34 8.18
N PRO A 27 5.23 3.94 8.79
CA PRO A 27 6.56 3.83 8.19
C PRO A 27 6.68 2.60 7.27
N TRP A 28 7.31 2.77 6.11
CA TRP A 28 7.49 1.74 5.09
C TRP A 28 8.60 0.75 5.43
N VAL A 29 8.33 -0.09 6.44
CA VAL A 29 9.23 -1.14 6.90
C VAL A 29 8.54 -2.48 6.74
N ALA A 30 8.79 -3.15 5.61
CA ALA A 30 8.29 -4.49 5.36
C ALA A 30 9.08 -5.53 6.19
N PRO A 31 8.43 -6.57 6.73
CA PRO A 31 9.13 -7.69 7.35
C PRO A 31 9.72 -8.63 6.28
N GLU A 32 10.60 -9.54 6.70
CA GLU A 32 10.98 -10.68 5.85
C GLU A 32 9.80 -11.64 5.68
N PRO A 33 9.60 -12.23 4.49
CA PRO A 33 10.42 -12.10 3.28
C PRO A 33 10.08 -10.89 2.39
N TYR A 34 8.99 -10.18 2.69
CA TYR A 34 8.41 -9.14 1.83
C TYR A 34 9.36 -7.98 1.49
N ASN A 35 10.24 -7.62 2.42
CA ASN A 35 11.28 -6.58 2.24
C ASN A 35 12.33 -6.87 1.16
N ARG A 36 12.35 -8.10 0.63
CA ARG A 36 13.29 -8.55 -0.41
C ARG A 36 12.59 -9.03 -1.68
N MET A 37 11.26 -9.02 -1.72
CA MET A 37 10.49 -9.56 -2.85
C MET A 37 10.60 -8.70 -4.11
N TYR A 38 10.77 -7.39 -3.96
CA TYR A 38 10.84 -6.46 -5.07
C TYR A 38 12.22 -5.81 -5.15
N GLN A 39 12.92 -5.99 -6.26
CA GLN A 39 14.20 -5.33 -6.49
C GLN A 39 13.99 -3.87 -6.88
N PRO A 40 14.67 -2.90 -6.24
CA PRO A 40 14.49 -1.47 -6.53
C PRO A 40 14.69 -1.07 -8.00
N ASN A 41 15.51 -1.82 -8.74
CA ASN A 41 15.80 -1.54 -10.16
C ASN A 41 14.73 -2.06 -11.11
N ASP A 42 13.85 -2.95 -10.66
CA ASP A 42 12.85 -3.62 -11.51
C ASP A 42 11.44 -3.03 -11.35
N LEU A 43 11.28 -1.99 -10.52
CA LEU A 43 9.98 -1.34 -10.30
C LEU A 43 9.59 -0.47 -11.51
N PRO A 44 8.29 -0.21 -11.72
CA PRO A 44 7.82 0.69 -12.77
C PRO A 44 8.51 2.07 -12.75
N PRO A 45 8.57 2.76 -13.90
CA PRO A 45 9.07 4.13 -13.94
C PRO A 45 8.19 5.07 -13.10
N ILE A 46 8.80 6.15 -12.60
CA ILE A 46 8.12 7.18 -11.81
C ILE A 46 7.57 8.24 -12.76
N ALA A 47 6.29 8.58 -12.64
CA ALA A 47 5.63 9.56 -13.51
C ALA A 47 5.94 10.99 -13.04
N ARG A 48 7.02 11.57 -13.55
CA ARG A 48 7.47 12.92 -13.21
C ARG A 48 8.28 13.57 -14.33
N ALA A 49 8.37 14.88 -14.32
CA ALA A 49 9.27 15.64 -15.17
C ALA A 49 10.73 15.30 -14.86
N LYS A 50 11.60 15.59 -15.84
CA LYS A 50 13.04 15.29 -15.77
C LYS A 50 13.73 15.93 -14.57
N ASP A 51 13.29 17.12 -14.18
CA ASP A 51 13.84 17.89 -13.07
C ASP A 51 12.73 18.62 -12.30
N LEU A 52 13.07 19.01 -11.07
CA LEU A 52 12.15 19.63 -10.14
C LEU A 52 11.67 21.01 -10.61
N GLU A 53 12.50 21.77 -11.30
CA GLU A 53 12.12 23.09 -11.82
C GLU A 53 11.02 22.98 -12.88
N SER A 54 11.19 22.03 -13.81
CA SER A 54 10.18 21.72 -14.82
C SER A 54 8.87 21.22 -14.20
N GLU A 55 8.94 20.46 -13.11
CA GLU A 55 7.74 20.02 -12.39
C GLU A 55 7.01 21.20 -11.74
N ARG A 56 7.73 22.06 -11.01
CA ARG A 56 7.18 23.25 -10.34
C ARG A 56 6.52 24.21 -11.32
N ALA A 57 7.07 24.34 -12.53
CA ALA A 57 6.54 25.21 -13.56
C ALA A 57 5.16 24.78 -14.11
N GLN A 58 4.69 23.55 -13.83
CA GLN A 58 3.41 23.06 -14.36
C GLN A 58 2.20 23.77 -13.72
N HIS A 59 2.25 24.09 -12.43
CA HIS A 59 1.14 24.75 -11.74
C HIS A 59 1.58 25.43 -10.42
N PRO A 60 1.11 26.65 -10.09
CA PRO A 60 1.50 27.34 -8.84
C PRO A 60 1.21 26.55 -7.56
N TYR A 61 0.13 25.76 -7.54
CA TYR A 61 -0.18 24.89 -6.39
C TYR A 61 0.81 23.73 -6.25
N LEU A 62 1.28 23.15 -7.38
CA LEU A 62 2.28 22.10 -7.36
C LEU A 62 3.64 22.66 -6.89
N ASP A 63 4.01 23.85 -7.37
CA ASP A 63 5.18 24.58 -6.85
C ASP A 63 5.09 24.77 -5.33
N TYR A 64 3.94 25.24 -4.84
CA TYR A 64 3.71 25.39 -3.40
C TYR A 64 3.86 24.07 -2.63
N LEU A 65 3.29 22.96 -3.12
CA LEU A 65 3.40 21.65 -2.47
C LEU A 65 4.85 21.15 -2.43
N LEU A 66 5.61 21.29 -3.53
CA LEU A 66 7.00 20.83 -3.63
C LEU A 66 7.97 21.63 -2.76
N GLN A 67 7.57 22.81 -2.28
CA GLN A 67 8.30 23.56 -1.25
C GLN A 67 8.08 23.01 0.16
N GLN A 68 7.03 22.21 0.38
CA GLN A 68 6.72 21.60 1.67
C GLN A 68 7.39 20.24 1.80
N LYS A 69 8.25 20.10 2.81
CA LYS A 69 8.99 18.86 3.05
C LYS A 69 8.10 17.61 3.21
N HIS A 70 6.89 17.77 3.71
CA HIS A 70 5.97 16.65 3.96
C HIS A 70 5.36 16.05 2.68
N PHE A 71 5.29 16.85 1.61
CA PHE A 71 4.70 16.44 0.34
C PHE A 71 5.74 16.12 -0.71
N ARG A 72 7.03 16.12 -0.38
CA ARG A 72 8.12 15.92 -1.34
C ARG A 72 8.81 14.58 -1.10
N CYS A 73 9.01 13.84 -2.18
CA CYS A 73 9.73 12.57 -2.12
C CYS A 73 11.23 12.78 -1.85
N PRO A 74 11.97 11.72 -1.45
CA PRO A 74 13.41 11.80 -1.32
C PRO A 74 14.11 12.19 -2.64
N ASP A 75 15.02 13.16 -2.59
CA ASP A 75 15.84 13.58 -3.74
C ASP A 75 16.80 12.49 -4.22
N ASP A 76 17.22 11.61 -3.31
CA ASP A 76 18.06 10.46 -3.62
C ASP A 76 17.20 9.35 -4.22
N GLU A 77 17.31 9.18 -5.54
CA GLU A 77 16.56 8.17 -6.28
C GLU A 77 16.78 6.76 -5.69
N LYS A 78 18.00 6.40 -5.24
CA LYS A 78 18.22 5.07 -4.66
C LYS A 78 17.40 4.88 -3.38
N LYS A 79 17.27 5.92 -2.56
CA LYS A 79 16.40 5.89 -1.38
C LYS A 79 14.93 5.78 -1.76
N LEU A 80 14.47 6.58 -2.73
CA LEU A 80 13.10 6.51 -3.24
C LEU A 80 12.76 5.13 -3.78
N ARG A 81 13.64 4.53 -4.59
CA ARG A 81 13.44 3.18 -5.14
C ARG A 81 13.43 2.11 -4.04
N ARG A 82 14.26 2.24 -3.00
CA ARG A 82 14.24 1.32 -1.84
C ARG A 82 12.94 1.44 -1.04
N LEU A 83 12.41 2.64 -0.93
CA LEU A 83 11.14 2.94 -0.28
C LEU A 83 9.97 2.36 -1.07
N GLN A 84 9.89 2.58 -2.39
CA GLN A 84 8.89 1.97 -3.28
C GLN A 84 8.92 0.44 -3.20
N SER A 85 10.12 -0.16 -3.17
CA SER A 85 10.31 -1.61 -2.99
C SER A 85 9.70 -2.11 -1.67
N SER A 86 9.86 -1.36 -0.58
CA SER A 86 9.27 -1.71 0.72
C SER A 86 7.75 -1.50 0.74
N TYR A 87 7.25 -0.45 0.07
CA TYR A 87 5.82 -0.22 -0.11
C TYR A 87 5.14 -1.38 -0.85
N PHE A 88 5.71 -1.88 -1.94
CA PHE A 88 5.19 -3.06 -2.64
C PHE A 88 5.29 -4.33 -1.80
N GLY A 89 6.38 -4.50 -1.03
CA GLY A 89 6.47 -5.60 -0.07
C GLY A 89 5.31 -5.59 0.94
N LEU A 90 4.98 -4.43 1.50
CA LEU A 90 3.84 -4.27 2.39
C LEU A 90 2.49 -4.54 1.69
N MET A 91 2.35 -4.20 0.41
CA MET A 91 1.16 -4.57 -0.37
C MET A 91 1.04 -6.10 -0.51
N THR A 92 2.14 -6.81 -0.74
CA THR A 92 2.13 -8.29 -0.76
C THR A 92 1.81 -8.89 0.60
N GLU A 93 2.26 -8.28 1.69
CA GLU A 93 1.87 -8.71 3.04
C GLU A 93 0.36 -8.58 3.25
N VAL A 94 -0.25 -7.48 2.78
CA VAL A 94 -1.71 -7.28 2.80
C VAL A 94 -2.40 -8.35 1.96
N ASP A 95 -1.94 -8.57 0.73
CA ASP A 95 -2.48 -9.58 -0.19
C ASP A 95 -2.43 -10.98 0.45
N HIS A 96 -1.28 -11.36 1.02
CA HIS A 96 -1.12 -12.64 1.72
C HIS A 96 -2.12 -12.80 2.87
N ASN A 97 -2.29 -11.75 3.69
CA ASN A 97 -3.23 -11.78 4.81
C ASN A 97 -4.69 -11.85 4.36
N LEU A 98 -5.06 -11.18 3.28
CA LEU A 98 -6.38 -11.32 2.66
C LEU A 98 -6.58 -12.73 2.09
N GLY A 99 -5.55 -13.32 1.46
CA GLY A 99 -5.56 -14.70 1.01
C GLY A 99 -5.90 -15.67 2.14
N ARG A 100 -5.25 -15.53 3.31
CA ARG A 100 -5.56 -16.32 4.51
C ARG A 100 -7.02 -16.19 4.95
N LEU A 101 -7.58 -14.98 4.90
CA LEU A 101 -8.99 -14.74 5.23
C LEU A 101 -9.91 -15.44 4.23
N PHE A 102 -9.64 -15.29 2.93
CA PHE A 102 -10.46 -15.89 1.88
C PHE A 102 -10.41 -17.41 1.89
N ASP A 103 -9.24 -17.99 2.14
CA ASP A 103 -9.09 -19.45 2.25
C ASP A 103 -9.85 -20.01 3.45
N ALA A 104 -9.86 -19.31 4.58
CA ALA A 104 -10.66 -19.70 5.73
C ALA A 104 -12.17 -19.65 5.43
N LEU A 105 -12.66 -18.58 4.77
CA LEU A 105 -14.06 -18.46 4.36
C LEU A 105 -14.46 -19.58 3.38
N LYS A 106 -13.56 -19.97 2.46
CA LYS A 106 -13.81 -21.10 1.56
C LYS A 106 -13.85 -22.42 2.31
N ALA A 107 -12.91 -22.64 3.24
CA ALA A 107 -12.84 -23.87 4.03
C ALA A 107 -14.05 -24.06 4.96
N SER A 108 -14.63 -22.97 5.47
CA SER A 108 -15.85 -23.02 6.30
C SER A 108 -17.15 -23.07 5.50
N GLY A 109 -17.10 -22.90 4.17
CA GLY A 109 -18.30 -22.83 3.31
C GLY A 109 -18.99 -21.46 3.29
N GLU A 110 -18.44 -20.45 3.96
CA GLU A 110 -19.02 -19.10 4.06
C GLU A 110 -18.76 -18.24 2.81
N TRP A 111 -17.77 -18.62 1.98
CA TRP A 111 -17.36 -17.85 0.79
C TRP A 111 -18.52 -17.50 -0.15
N SER A 112 -19.38 -18.47 -0.48
CA SER A 112 -20.48 -18.26 -1.42
C SER A 112 -21.61 -17.39 -0.88
N ASN A 113 -21.67 -17.17 0.43
CA ASN A 113 -22.72 -16.39 1.10
C ASN A 113 -22.16 -15.10 1.74
N THR A 114 -20.97 -14.68 1.35
CA THR A 114 -20.30 -13.48 1.89
C THR A 114 -20.21 -12.38 0.82
N LEU A 115 -20.72 -11.19 1.13
CA LEU A 115 -20.42 -9.98 0.35
C LEU A 115 -19.09 -9.39 0.82
N ILE A 116 -18.13 -9.26 -0.10
CA ILE A 116 -16.84 -8.62 0.16
C ILE A 116 -16.78 -7.29 -0.59
N ILE A 117 -16.57 -6.22 0.16
CA ILE A 117 -16.27 -4.89 -0.39
C ILE A 117 -14.82 -4.57 -0.02
N PHE A 118 -13.99 -4.37 -1.04
CA PHE A 118 -12.58 -4.03 -0.87
C PHE A 118 -12.31 -2.65 -1.46
N SER A 119 -11.70 -1.76 -0.66
CA SER A 119 -11.35 -0.41 -1.06
C SER A 119 -10.14 0.08 -0.27
N SER A 120 -9.53 1.16 -0.75
CA SER A 120 -8.63 2.02 0.03
C SER A 120 -9.37 3.30 0.44
N ASP A 121 -8.87 3.99 1.46
CA ASP A 121 -9.32 5.33 1.85
C ASP A 121 -8.72 6.41 0.93
N HIS A 122 -7.45 6.25 0.53
CA HIS A 122 -6.77 7.10 -0.44
C HIS A 122 -5.64 6.35 -1.18
N GLY A 123 -5.00 7.04 -2.12
CA GLY A 123 -3.80 6.59 -2.83
C GLY A 123 -2.51 7.15 -2.22
N GLU A 124 -1.38 6.88 -2.87
CA GLU A 124 -0.06 7.38 -2.46
C GLU A 124 0.73 7.75 -3.72
N GLN A 125 1.43 8.89 -3.69
CA GLN A 125 2.15 9.43 -4.85
C GLN A 125 3.43 8.66 -5.14
N MET A 126 4.09 8.13 -4.10
CA MET A 126 5.28 7.28 -4.24
C MET A 126 6.38 7.87 -5.15
N GLY A 127 6.54 9.19 -5.23
CA GLY A 127 7.53 9.86 -6.07
C GLY A 127 6.99 10.47 -7.36
N ASP A 128 5.76 10.14 -7.76
CA ASP A 128 5.10 10.75 -8.91
C ASP A 128 4.99 12.26 -8.70
N HIS A 129 5.22 13.04 -9.75
CA HIS A 129 5.27 14.50 -9.69
C HIS A 129 6.26 15.08 -8.67
N TRP A 130 7.31 14.32 -8.34
CA TRP A 130 8.28 14.67 -7.28
C TRP A 130 7.66 14.71 -5.86
N LEU A 131 6.44 14.18 -5.67
CA LEU A 131 5.71 14.14 -4.40
C LEU A 131 6.01 12.87 -3.59
#